data_AF-A0A4Q5RF83-F1
#
_entry.id   AF-A0A4Q5RF83-F1
#
_cell.length_a   1.000
_cell.length_b   1.000
_cell.length_c   1.000
_cell.angle_alpha   90.00
_cell.angle_beta   90.00
_cell.angle_gamma   90.00
#
_symmetry.space_group_name_H-M   'P 1'
#
loop_
_entity.id
_entity.type
_entity.pdbx_description
1 polymer ?
#
loop_
_entity_poly.entity_id
_entity_poly.type
_entity_poly.pdbx_seq_one_letter_code
_entity_poly.pdbx_strand_id
1 'polypeptide(L)'
;MMKKLCYMLLAVLALGCKDSYDLPVNVPATGYLVVDGTINSGLGATFINLSKTVRLVDSFNINYVTNAEVSVEGEDNSKFPIPHSRNGQYINNQLNLNRGAKYRLRIRLDNKEYVSSYLAVKPSPVIDSINFTKTDQGLDIYVDAKGNANTTGYYRWEYEETWEFNSAYAPNLRYSPVPRAEYIDRGQSFDYSKYTCYQSARSTTIEILSTARLTRDTTHYRITTIPRADWKLSVLYSILARQYSISREGFEYLSKMKKNTEQTGSIFDAQPSELKGNITCVTNPAEPVIGFMEVSDMHSKRIFIKNSQVTPWGYLQQCILTSLVNNPDSIRNAGFPSPVTPSETSPVSSAIVRFWTTDITCIDCTLRGTLTKPTFWP
;
A
#
# COMPACT_ATOMS: atom_id res chain seq x y z
N MET A 1 24.87 -56.24 3.97
CA MET A 1 24.88 -55.70 2.59
C MET A 1 24.07 -54.40 2.45
N MET A 2 22.90 -54.27 3.09
CA MET A 2 22.02 -53.09 3.03
C MET A 2 22.64 -51.76 3.50
N LYS A 3 23.46 -51.76 4.57
CA LYS A 3 24.11 -50.52 5.06
C LYS A 3 25.04 -49.89 4.03
N LYS A 4 25.82 -50.70 3.30
CA LYS A 4 26.73 -50.22 2.25
C LYS A 4 25.97 -49.64 1.05
N LEU A 5 24.79 -50.20 0.74
CA LEU A 5 23.91 -49.69 -0.32
C LEU A 5 23.30 -48.32 0.06
N CYS A 6 22.90 -48.13 1.32
CA CYS A 6 22.44 -46.83 1.83
C CYS A 6 23.53 -45.77 1.79
N TYR A 7 24.78 -46.09 2.16
CA TYR A 7 25.89 -45.13 2.07
C TYR A 7 26.22 -44.73 0.62
N MET A 8 26.10 -45.67 -0.32
CA MET A 8 26.29 -45.40 -1.75
C MET A 8 25.16 -44.51 -2.31
N LEU A 9 23.91 -44.74 -1.90
CA LEU A 9 22.77 -43.92 -2.30
C LEU A 9 22.86 -42.49 -1.74
N LEU A 10 23.34 -42.33 -0.51
CA LEU A 10 23.55 -41.01 0.12
C LEU A 10 24.68 -40.23 -0.55
N ALA A 11 25.73 -40.90 -1.02
CA ALA A 11 26.83 -40.28 -1.75
C ALA A 11 26.42 -39.81 -3.15
N VAL A 12 25.53 -40.53 -3.83
CA VAL A 12 24.99 -40.12 -5.15
C VAL A 12 24.07 -38.91 -5.03
N LEU A 13 23.29 -38.79 -3.95
CA LEU A 13 22.46 -37.61 -3.67
C LEU A 13 23.28 -36.35 -3.32
N ALA A 14 24.53 -36.52 -2.88
CA ALA A 14 25.45 -35.42 -2.57
C ALA A 14 26.22 -34.87 -3.79
N LEU A 15 26.14 -35.54 -4.95
CA LEU A 15 26.81 -35.14 -6.20
C LEU A 15 25.93 -34.25 -7.11
N GLY A 16 24.90 -33.62 -6.56
CA GLY A 16 24.10 -32.65 -7.30
C GLY A 16 24.91 -31.38 -7.61
N CYS A 17 25.53 -31.32 -8.78
CA CYS A 17 26.03 -30.07 -9.34
C CYS A 17 24.82 -29.18 -9.65
N LYS A 18 24.64 -28.15 -8.83
CA LYS A 18 23.73 -27.05 -9.15
C LYS A 18 24.47 -26.14 -10.13
N ASP A 19 24.21 -26.31 -11.43
CA ASP A 19 24.70 -25.37 -12.43
C ASP A 19 24.07 -23.99 -12.20
N SER A 20 24.90 -22.95 -12.23
CA SER A 20 24.40 -21.58 -12.22
C SER A 20 23.67 -21.31 -13.52
N TYR A 21 22.42 -20.86 -13.42
CA TYR A 21 21.71 -20.36 -14.58
C TYR A 21 22.23 -18.96 -14.91
N ASP A 22 23.13 -18.89 -15.89
CA ASP A 22 23.60 -17.62 -16.43
C ASP A 22 22.49 -17.01 -17.28
N LEU A 23 21.89 -15.93 -16.78
CA LEU A 23 20.88 -15.19 -17.51
C LEU A 23 21.51 -14.65 -18.80
N PRO A 24 20.91 -14.90 -19.98
CA PRO A 24 21.40 -14.36 -21.25
C PRO A 24 21.20 -12.83 -21.37
N VAL A 25 20.77 -12.15 -20.31
CA VAL A 25 20.48 -10.72 -20.28
C VAL A 25 21.55 -10.00 -19.48
N ASN A 26 22.35 -9.19 -20.16
CA ASN A 26 23.39 -8.38 -19.55
C ASN A 26 22.75 -7.12 -18.93
N VAL A 27 22.16 -7.26 -17.73
CA VAL A 27 21.63 -6.10 -16.99
C VAL A 27 22.83 -5.26 -16.53
N PRO A 28 22.97 -4.01 -17.00
CA PRO A 28 24.08 -3.18 -16.59
C PRO A 28 24.04 -3.00 -15.07
N ALA A 29 25.22 -2.87 -14.44
CA ALA A 29 25.31 -2.66 -12.99
C ALA A 29 24.51 -1.43 -12.50
N THR A 30 24.24 -0.48 -13.40
CA THR A 30 23.41 0.70 -13.13
C THR A 30 21.90 0.42 -13.13
N GLY A 31 21.45 -0.72 -13.66
CA GLY A 31 20.04 -1.00 -13.91
C GLY A 31 19.44 -0.19 -15.06
N TYR A 32 18.21 -0.55 -15.46
CA TYR A 32 17.38 0.18 -16.40
C TYR A 32 16.45 1.15 -15.67
N LEU A 33 16.09 2.25 -16.33
CA LEU A 33 15.15 3.23 -15.78
C LEU A 33 13.75 2.61 -15.69
N VAL A 34 13.13 2.75 -14.52
CA VAL A 34 11.73 2.41 -14.25
C VAL A 34 10.96 3.70 -13.99
N VAL A 35 9.89 3.90 -14.75
CA VAL A 35 9.01 5.07 -14.68
C VAL A 35 7.61 4.60 -14.35
N ASP A 36 7.06 5.10 -13.25
CA ASP A 36 5.69 4.88 -12.83
C ASP A 36 4.98 6.23 -12.61
N GLY A 37 3.73 6.33 -13.02
CA GLY A 37 2.93 7.55 -12.87
C GLY A 37 1.91 7.76 -13.98
N THR A 38 1.16 8.84 -13.85
CA THR A 38 0.20 9.31 -14.85
C THR A 38 0.20 10.83 -14.84
N ILE A 39 0.24 11.44 -16.02
CA ILE A 39 0.11 12.88 -16.17
C ILE A 39 -1.36 13.23 -15.94
N ASN A 40 -1.65 13.83 -14.79
CA ASN A 40 -3.00 14.25 -14.42
C ASN A 40 -3.30 15.60 -15.08
N SER A 41 -4.23 15.61 -16.04
CA SER A 41 -4.72 16.83 -16.69
C SER A 41 -5.89 17.49 -15.95
N GLY A 42 -6.42 16.84 -14.92
CA GLY A 42 -7.57 17.29 -14.12
C GLY A 42 -7.13 18.06 -12.87
N LEU A 43 -8.03 18.13 -11.89
CA LEU A 43 -7.70 18.68 -10.58
C LEU A 43 -6.79 17.72 -9.81
N GLY A 44 -5.79 18.28 -9.12
CA GLY A 44 -4.88 17.55 -8.24
C GLY A 44 -3.53 17.24 -8.88
N ALA A 45 -2.66 16.62 -8.07
CA ALA A 45 -1.26 16.48 -8.41
C ALA A 45 -1.00 15.38 -9.46
N THR A 46 0.04 15.61 -10.25
CA THR A 46 0.74 14.59 -11.04
C THR A 46 1.89 14.05 -10.22
N PHE A 47 1.96 12.72 -10.08
CA PHE A 47 3.04 12.00 -9.40
C PHE A 47 3.79 11.14 -10.40
N ILE A 48 5.10 11.34 -10.50
CA ILE A 48 6.00 10.51 -11.30
C ILE A 48 7.04 9.90 -10.36
N ASN A 49 7.08 8.58 -10.26
CA ASN A 49 8.06 7.85 -9.46
C ASN A 49 9.15 7.28 -10.39
N LEU A 50 10.41 7.60 -10.10
CA LEU A 50 11.56 7.12 -10.86
C LEU A 50 12.44 6.22 -9.98
N SER A 51 12.78 5.06 -10.52
CA SER A 51 13.71 4.10 -9.90
C SER A 51 14.55 3.38 -10.95
N LYS A 52 15.51 2.56 -10.52
CA LYS A 52 16.29 1.68 -11.39
C LYS A 52 16.06 0.22 -11.02
N THR A 53 16.06 -0.67 -12.01
CA THR A 53 16.04 -2.12 -11.78
C THR A 53 17.26 -2.57 -11.00
N VAL A 54 17.13 -3.63 -10.21
CA VAL A 54 18.24 -4.32 -9.54
C VAL A 54 18.55 -5.63 -10.26
N ARG A 55 19.79 -6.12 -10.14
CA ARG A 55 20.10 -7.48 -10.62
C ARG A 55 19.50 -8.49 -9.65
N LEU A 56 19.18 -9.68 -10.16
CA LEU A 56 18.60 -10.77 -9.36
C LEU A 56 19.49 -11.25 -8.21
N VAL A 57 20.80 -11.00 -8.29
CA VAL A 57 21.80 -11.39 -7.26
C VAL A 57 22.05 -10.31 -6.21
N ASP A 58 21.52 -9.10 -6.41
CA ASP A 58 21.70 -7.99 -5.47
C ASP A 58 20.66 -8.06 -4.34
N SER A 59 20.95 -7.43 -3.19
CA SER A 59 19.97 -7.29 -2.11
C SER A 59 18.78 -6.44 -2.57
N PHE A 60 17.55 -6.83 -2.18
CA PHE A 60 16.33 -6.12 -2.55
C PHE A 60 16.26 -4.74 -1.88
N ASN A 61 16.78 -3.73 -2.57
CA ASN A 61 16.61 -2.32 -2.25
C ASN A 61 16.04 -1.58 -3.45
N ILE A 62 15.12 -0.65 -3.23
CA ILE A 62 14.60 0.20 -4.30
C ILE A 62 15.65 1.28 -4.60
N ASN A 63 16.21 1.25 -5.80
CA ASN A 63 17.18 2.24 -6.26
C ASN A 63 16.45 3.48 -6.79
N TYR A 64 16.10 4.41 -5.91
CA TYR A 64 15.41 5.65 -6.29
C TYR A 64 16.30 6.56 -7.15
N VAL A 65 15.71 7.17 -8.19
CA VAL A 65 16.37 8.17 -9.02
C VAL A 65 15.98 9.56 -8.53
N THR A 66 16.92 10.31 -7.98
CA THR A 66 16.66 11.62 -7.33
C THR A 66 17.26 12.82 -8.08
N ASN A 67 18.10 12.57 -9.08
CA ASN A 67 18.89 13.57 -9.81
C ASN A 67 18.44 13.80 -11.26
N ALA A 68 17.23 13.35 -11.63
CA ALA A 68 16.67 13.60 -12.96
C ALA A 68 15.99 14.97 -13.09
N GLU A 69 16.04 15.57 -14.27
CA GLU A 69 15.14 16.66 -14.66
C GLU A 69 13.88 16.06 -15.30
N VAL A 70 12.71 16.34 -14.74
CA VAL A 70 11.44 15.79 -15.22
C VAL A 70 10.53 16.94 -15.67
N SER A 71 9.91 16.80 -16.85
CA SER A 71 8.95 17.76 -17.36
C SER A 71 7.88 17.10 -18.22
N VAL A 72 6.70 17.71 -18.27
CA VAL A 72 5.66 17.43 -19.27
C VAL A 72 5.79 18.44 -20.39
N GLU A 73 5.83 17.95 -21.63
CA GLU A 73 5.93 18.78 -22.85
C GLU A 73 4.69 18.56 -23.72
N GLY A 74 4.10 19.65 -24.21
CA GLY A 74 2.96 19.62 -25.14
C GLY A 74 3.38 19.83 -26.60
N GLU A 75 2.57 19.33 -27.54
CA GLU A 75 2.71 19.64 -28.98
C GLU A 75 2.44 21.14 -29.28
N ASP A 76 1.82 21.85 -28.34
CA ASP A 76 1.60 23.30 -28.37
C ASP A 76 2.80 24.13 -27.86
N ASN A 77 3.97 23.50 -27.72
CA ASN A 77 5.20 24.06 -27.14
C ASN A 77 5.10 24.42 -25.65
N SER A 78 4.04 24.02 -24.95
CA SER A 78 3.96 24.18 -23.50
C SER A 78 4.94 23.24 -22.79
N LYS A 79 5.49 23.69 -21.67
CA LYS A 79 6.41 22.91 -20.84
C LYS A 79 6.13 23.14 -19.37
N PHE A 80 5.94 22.04 -18.65
CA PHE A 80 5.63 22.05 -17.22
C PHE A 80 6.69 21.25 -16.46
N PRO A 81 7.53 21.90 -15.63
CA PRO A 81 8.48 21.17 -14.80
C PRO A 81 7.75 20.34 -13.74
N ILE A 82 8.29 19.16 -13.44
CA ILE A 82 7.86 18.32 -12.32
C ILE A 82 9.06 18.21 -11.37
N PRO A 83 9.15 19.05 -10.32
CA PRO A 83 10.28 19.03 -9.41
C PRO A 83 10.34 17.75 -8.57
N HIS A 84 11.56 17.36 -8.19
CA HIS A 84 11.80 16.28 -7.23
C HIS A 84 11.21 16.66 -5.86
N SER A 85 10.59 15.68 -5.19
CA SER A 85 10.07 15.80 -3.85
C SER A 85 10.89 14.97 -2.86
N ARG A 86 10.78 13.63 -2.91
CA ARG A 86 11.49 12.70 -2.01
C ARG A 86 11.55 11.30 -2.61
N ASN A 87 12.57 10.51 -2.27
CA ASN A 87 12.65 9.08 -2.60
C ASN A 87 12.25 8.77 -4.06
N GLY A 88 12.81 9.51 -5.02
CA GLY A 88 12.53 9.35 -6.45
C GLY A 88 11.13 9.76 -6.91
N GLN A 89 10.33 10.38 -6.06
CA GLN A 89 9.04 10.95 -6.40
C GLN A 89 9.22 12.40 -6.88
N TYR A 90 8.62 12.68 -8.03
CA TYR A 90 8.52 13.99 -8.66
C TYR A 90 7.05 14.42 -8.69
N ILE A 91 6.77 15.65 -8.27
CA ILE A 91 5.39 16.13 -8.06
C ILE A 91 5.18 17.48 -8.73
N ASN A 92 4.09 17.60 -9.47
CA ASN A 92 3.50 18.89 -9.81
C ASN A 92 2.06 18.92 -9.27
N ASN A 93 1.76 19.89 -8.40
CA ASN A 93 0.48 19.92 -7.67
C ASN A 93 -0.74 20.20 -8.55
N GLN A 94 -0.55 20.83 -9.70
CA GLN A 94 -1.61 21.13 -10.65
C GLN A 94 -1.02 21.41 -12.03
N LEU A 95 -1.33 20.57 -13.01
CA LEU A 95 -1.03 20.84 -14.41
C LEU A 95 -2.25 21.48 -15.08
N ASN A 96 -2.04 22.60 -15.75
CA ASN A 96 -3.07 23.28 -16.52
C ASN A 96 -2.88 22.94 -18.01
N LEU A 97 -3.31 21.73 -18.38
CA LEU A 97 -3.12 21.21 -19.74
C LEU A 97 -4.27 21.63 -20.66
N ASN A 98 -3.94 22.04 -21.88
CA ASN A 98 -4.91 22.25 -22.95
C ASN A 98 -5.43 20.90 -23.45
N ARG A 99 -6.73 20.62 -23.25
CA ARG A 99 -7.34 19.34 -23.64
C ARG A 99 -7.29 19.05 -25.15
N GLY A 100 -7.08 20.06 -25.99
CA GLY A 100 -6.91 19.90 -27.44
C GLY A 100 -5.50 19.53 -27.90
N ALA A 101 -4.50 19.61 -27.01
CA ALA A 101 -3.11 19.27 -27.30
C ALA A 101 -2.76 17.85 -26.82
N LYS A 102 -1.70 17.29 -27.39
CA LYS A 102 -1.09 16.05 -26.87
C LYS A 102 0.11 16.38 -26.00
N TYR A 103 0.35 15.53 -25.01
CA TYR A 103 1.41 15.68 -24.04
C TYR A 103 2.28 14.43 -23.96
N ARG A 104 3.53 14.62 -23.58
CA ARG A 104 4.48 13.55 -23.25
C ARG A 104 5.23 13.87 -21.97
N LEU A 105 5.74 12.82 -21.33
CA LEU A 105 6.77 12.95 -20.30
C LEU A 105 8.14 13.06 -20.97
N ARG A 106 9.00 13.92 -20.43
CA ARG A 106 10.42 13.96 -20.73
C ARG A 106 11.23 13.90 -19.45
N ILE A 107 12.27 13.07 -19.47
CA ILE A 107 13.22 12.88 -18.38
C ILE A 107 14.64 13.07 -18.93
N ARG A 108 15.45 13.90 -18.28
CA ARG A 108 16.91 13.92 -18.49
C ARG A 108 17.62 13.38 -17.26
N LEU A 109 18.50 12.42 -17.46
CA LEU A 109 19.21 11.72 -16.40
C LEU A 109 20.56 11.23 -16.94
N ASP A 110 21.65 11.54 -16.24
CA ASP A 110 23.00 11.02 -16.55
C ASP A 110 23.41 11.19 -18.04
N ASN A 111 23.18 12.38 -18.62
CA ASN A 111 23.38 12.71 -20.05
C ASN A 111 22.50 11.95 -21.05
N LYS A 112 21.52 11.17 -20.57
CA LYS A 112 20.51 10.50 -21.39
C LYS A 112 19.20 11.26 -21.32
N GLU A 113 18.45 11.15 -22.42
CA GLU A 113 17.13 11.73 -22.57
C GLU A 113 16.11 10.64 -22.88
N TYR A 114 15.05 10.59 -22.07
CA TYR A 114 13.95 9.67 -22.21
C TYR A 114 12.67 10.43 -22.48
N VAL A 115 11.88 9.95 -23.43
CA VAL A 115 10.59 10.56 -23.78
C VAL A 115 9.52 9.49 -23.88
N SER A 116 8.31 9.79 -23.40
CA SER A 116 7.13 9.02 -23.76
C SER A 116 6.63 9.42 -25.14
N SER A 117 5.78 8.58 -25.73
CA SER A 117 4.95 8.99 -26.87
C SER A 117 4.03 10.17 -26.49
N TYR A 118 3.69 10.99 -27.48
CA TYR A 118 2.64 12.01 -27.32
C TYR A 118 1.27 11.35 -27.23
N LEU A 119 0.53 11.68 -26.17
CA LEU A 119 -0.81 11.15 -25.90
C LEU A 119 -1.81 12.29 -25.74
N ALA A 120 -3.01 12.09 -26.29
CA ALA A 120 -4.13 13.00 -26.08
C ALA A 120 -4.61 12.91 -24.63
N VAL A 121 -5.14 14.02 -24.12
CA VAL A 121 -5.78 14.07 -22.80
C VAL A 121 -7.05 13.22 -22.80
N LYS A 122 -7.13 12.28 -21.86
CA LYS A 122 -8.29 11.38 -21.73
C LYS A 122 -9.23 11.85 -20.63
N PRO A 123 -10.51 12.08 -20.95
CA PRO A 123 -11.49 12.31 -19.92
C PRO A 123 -11.84 10.98 -19.24
N SER A 124 -11.90 11.04 -17.92
CA SER A 124 -12.29 10.01 -16.99
C SER A 124 -13.66 10.35 -16.45
N PRO A 125 -14.56 9.37 -16.27
CA PRO A 125 -15.85 9.65 -15.68
C PRO A 125 -15.70 10.00 -14.21
N VAL A 126 -16.59 10.86 -13.72
CA VAL A 126 -16.71 11.15 -12.29
C VAL A 126 -17.18 9.88 -11.57
N ILE A 127 -16.69 9.67 -10.35
CA ILE A 127 -17.14 8.57 -9.50
C ILE A 127 -18.54 8.91 -8.96
N ASP A 128 -19.56 8.18 -9.42
CA ASP A 128 -20.95 8.33 -9.01
C ASP A 128 -21.12 7.94 -7.54
N SER A 129 -20.62 6.77 -7.16
CA SER A 129 -20.69 6.25 -5.79
C SER A 129 -19.54 5.31 -5.45
N ILE A 130 -19.24 5.23 -4.16
CA ILE A 130 -18.50 4.12 -3.58
C ILE A 130 -19.46 3.41 -2.65
N ASN A 131 -19.78 2.17 -2.97
CA ASN A 131 -20.72 1.34 -2.23
C ASN A 131 -19.98 0.18 -1.56
N PHE A 132 -20.59 -0.44 -0.57
CA PHE A 132 -20.02 -1.62 0.08
C PHE A 132 -21.09 -2.66 0.34
N THR A 133 -20.72 -3.93 0.25
CA THR A 133 -21.60 -5.08 0.52
C THR A 133 -20.87 -6.06 1.42
N LYS A 134 -21.51 -6.41 2.53
CA LYS A 134 -20.99 -7.44 3.44
C LYS A 134 -21.25 -8.82 2.83
N THR A 135 -20.23 -9.65 2.79
CA THR A 135 -20.25 -11.03 2.31
C THR A 135 -19.71 -11.97 3.39
N ASP A 136 -19.73 -13.28 3.15
CA ASP A 136 -19.14 -14.25 4.08
C ASP A 136 -17.61 -14.10 4.19
N GLN A 137 -16.98 -13.54 3.14
CA GLN A 137 -15.53 -13.32 3.07
C GLN A 137 -15.10 -11.99 3.71
N GLY A 138 -16.02 -11.06 3.94
CA GLY A 138 -15.71 -9.76 4.51
C GLY A 138 -16.60 -8.63 3.99
N LEU A 139 -15.99 -7.48 3.67
CA LEU A 139 -16.67 -6.31 3.12
C LEU A 139 -16.11 -5.98 1.74
N ASP A 140 -16.91 -6.24 0.70
CA ASP A 140 -16.56 -5.87 -0.67
C ASP A 140 -16.89 -4.40 -0.89
N ILE A 141 -15.94 -3.63 -1.44
CA ILE A 141 -16.10 -2.20 -1.74
C ILE A 141 -16.11 -2.02 -3.25
N TYR A 142 -17.14 -1.34 -3.75
CA TYR A 142 -17.40 -1.12 -5.17
C TYR A 142 -17.29 0.35 -5.53
N VAL A 143 -16.76 0.63 -6.72
CA VAL A 143 -16.73 1.95 -7.33
C VAL A 143 -17.64 1.94 -8.56
N ASP A 144 -18.59 2.86 -8.58
CA ASP A 144 -19.54 3.04 -9.68
C ASP A 144 -19.25 4.34 -10.43
N ALA A 145 -19.25 4.26 -11.75
CA ALA A 145 -19.14 5.41 -12.63
C ALA A 145 -19.81 5.14 -13.98
N LYS A 146 -20.16 6.21 -14.69
CA LYS A 146 -20.73 6.15 -16.03
C LYS A 146 -19.86 6.93 -17.01
N GLY A 147 -19.31 6.22 -17.97
CA GLY A 147 -18.60 6.79 -19.10
C GLY A 147 -19.50 7.61 -20.02
N ASN A 148 -18.89 8.25 -21.00
CA ASN A 148 -19.57 9.04 -22.02
C ASN A 148 -18.94 8.76 -23.41
N ALA A 149 -19.38 9.46 -24.45
CA ALA A 149 -18.85 9.24 -25.81
C ALA A 149 -17.34 9.50 -25.96
N ASN A 150 -16.71 10.20 -25.01
CA ASN A 150 -15.29 10.55 -25.03
C ASN A 150 -14.44 9.68 -24.08
N THR A 151 -15.05 8.81 -23.26
CA THR A 151 -14.30 7.88 -22.43
C THR A 151 -13.77 6.71 -23.27
N THR A 152 -12.68 6.10 -22.81
CA THR A 152 -12.00 5.06 -23.59
C THR A 152 -12.59 3.66 -23.41
N GLY A 153 -13.45 3.47 -22.41
CA GLY A 153 -13.92 2.15 -21.98
C GLY A 153 -12.84 1.28 -21.34
N TYR A 154 -11.72 1.88 -20.92
CA TYR A 154 -10.65 1.22 -20.16
C TYR A 154 -10.30 2.07 -18.96
N TYR A 155 -10.34 1.45 -17.79
CA TYR A 155 -10.22 2.14 -16.52
C TYR A 155 -9.17 1.52 -15.64
N ARG A 156 -8.51 2.38 -14.86
CA ARG A 156 -7.61 2.00 -13.77
C ARG A 156 -8.05 2.71 -12.50
N TRP A 157 -7.91 2.01 -11.39
CA TRP A 157 -8.10 2.59 -10.07
C TRP A 157 -6.83 2.51 -9.24
N GLU A 158 -6.72 3.46 -8.33
CA GLU A 158 -5.86 3.41 -7.17
C GLU A 158 -6.70 3.76 -5.96
N TYR A 159 -6.30 3.30 -4.78
CA TYR A 159 -6.94 3.73 -3.57
C TYR A 159 -5.96 3.95 -2.43
N GLU A 160 -6.37 4.84 -1.53
CA GLU A 160 -5.72 5.08 -0.26
C GLU A 160 -6.73 4.81 0.84
N GLU A 161 -6.37 3.92 1.74
CA GLU A 161 -7.18 3.54 2.88
C GLU A 161 -6.56 4.05 4.17
N THR A 162 -7.42 4.40 5.12
CA THR A 162 -7.03 4.82 6.45
C THR A 162 -8.06 4.30 7.44
N TRP A 163 -7.63 3.77 8.56
CA TRP A 163 -8.53 3.25 9.60
C TRP A 163 -8.14 3.71 10.99
N GLU A 164 -9.17 3.94 11.79
CA GLU A 164 -9.10 4.17 13.22
C GLU A 164 -9.26 2.84 13.96
N PHE A 165 -8.41 2.63 14.95
CA PHE A 165 -8.46 1.47 15.82
C PHE A 165 -8.06 1.84 17.25
N ASN A 166 -8.54 1.04 18.20
CA ASN A 166 -8.21 1.21 19.60
C ASN A 166 -7.29 0.09 20.11
N SER A 167 -6.48 0.40 21.11
CA SER A 167 -5.90 -0.59 22.01
C SER A 167 -7.01 -1.43 22.66
N ALA A 168 -6.71 -2.67 23.03
CA ALA A 168 -7.68 -3.53 23.69
C ALA A 168 -8.09 -2.99 25.07
N TYR A 169 -7.15 -2.34 25.77
CA TYR A 169 -7.39 -1.73 27.07
C TYR A 169 -6.73 -0.34 27.16
N ALA A 170 -7.35 0.56 27.92
CA ALA A 170 -6.69 1.77 28.42
C ALA A 170 -6.18 1.46 29.85
N PRO A 171 -4.89 1.68 30.17
CA PRO A 171 -4.37 1.45 31.51
C PRO A 171 -4.70 2.63 32.43
N ASN A 172 -4.92 2.39 33.72
CA ASN A 172 -4.90 3.44 34.75
C ASN A 172 -3.77 3.22 35.76
N LEU A 173 -2.89 2.25 35.51
CA LEU A 173 -1.75 1.91 36.36
C LEU A 173 -0.41 2.11 35.63
N ARG A 174 0.64 2.37 36.42
CA ARG A 174 2.04 2.37 36.00
C ARG A 174 2.91 1.72 37.07
N TYR A 175 4.16 1.40 36.74
CA TYR A 175 5.14 1.02 37.75
C TYR A 175 5.79 2.25 38.39
N SER A 176 5.88 2.23 39.71
CA SER A 176 6.70 3.19 40.46
C SER A 176 8.19 2.81 40.41
N PRO A 177 9.12 3.70 40.83
CA PRO A 177 10.56 3.42 40.81
C PRO A 177 10.97 2.19 41.65
N VAL A 178 10.22 1.87 42.69
CA VAL A 178 10.34 0.61 43.44
C VAL A 178 9.21 -0.28 42.96
N PRO A 179 9.46 -1.23 42.03
CA PRO A 179 8.44 -1.78 41.14
C PRO A 179 7.21 -2.26 41.90
N ARG A 180 6.20 -1.39 41.91
CA ARG A 180 4.85 -1.59 42.42
C ARG A 180 3.93 -0.89 41.44
N ALA A 181 2.83 -1.54 41.12
CA ALA A 181 1.76 -0.92 40.36
C ALA A 181 1.09 0.14 41.24
N GLU A 182 1.03 1.36 40.72
CA GLU A 182 0.34 2.51 41.30
C GLU A 182 -0.55 3.16 40.24
N TYR A 183 -1.57 3.91 40.67
CA TYR A 183 -2.38 4.70 39.74
C TYR A 183 -1.54 5.76 39.03
N ILE A 184 -1.81 5.97 37.75
CA ILE A 184 -1.16 7.01 36.94
C ILE A 184 -1.47 8.40 37.51
N ASP A 185 -2.74 8.61 37.88
CA ASP A 185 -3.25 9.84 38.48
C ASP A 185 -4.07 9.56 39.76
N ARG A 186 -4.24 10.58 40.60
CA ARG A 186 -4.98 10.46 41.88
C ARG A 186 -6.48 10.20 41.69
N GLY A 187 -7.05 10.63 40.57
CA GLY A 187 -8.44 10.37 40.20
C GLY A 187 -8.68 8.96 39.64
N GLN A 188 -7.62 8.14 39.52
CA GLN A 188 -7.67 6.76 39.03
C GLN A 188 -8.23 6.65 37.60
N SER A 189 -8.09 7.71 36.82
CA SER A 189 -8.62 7.79 35.47
C SER A 189 -7.81 6.90 34.51
N PHE A 190 -8.49 6.38 33.49
CA PHE A 190 -7.81 5.64 32.44
C PHE A 190 -7.02 6.60 31.54
N ASP A 191 -5.79 6.22 31.23
CA ASP A 191 -4.92 6.91 30.29
C ASP A 191 -5.28 6.52 28.86
N TYR A 192 -5.98 7.43 28.18
CA TYR A 192 -6.34 7.29 26.77
C TYR A 192 -5.29 7.87 25.81
N SER A 193 -4.15 8.37 26.31
CA SER A 193 -3.13 9.04 25.48
C SER A 193 -2.55 8.15 24.37
N LYS A 194 -2.62 6.83 24.53
CA LYS A 194 -2.19 5.81 23.55
C LYS A 194 -3.26 4.79 23.20
N TYR A 195 -4.53 5.19 23.37
CA TYR A 195 -5.65 4.28 23.15
C TYR A 195 -6.13 4.29 21.70
N THR A 196 -6.29 5.45 21.08
CA THR A 196 -6.81 5.57 19.71
C THR A 196 -5.69 5.93 18.73
N CYS A 197 -5.51 5.09 17.72
CA CYS A 197 -4.52 5.28 16.67
C CYS A 197 -5.14 5.18 15.28
N TYR A 198 -4.36 5.65 14.31
CA TYR A 198 -4.68 5.61 12.89
C TYR A 198 -3.56 4.89 12.13
N GLN A 199 -3.92 4.19 11.08
CA GLN A 199 -2.97 3.66 10.10
C GLN A 199 -3.51 3.87 8.70
N SER A 200 -2.61 4.08 7.74
CA SER A 200 -2.93 4.23 6.33
C SER A 200 -2.15 3.24 5.48
N ALA A 201 -2.75 2.84 4.37
CA ALA A 201 -2.10 2.05 3.32
C ALA A 201 -2.57 2.50 1.94
N ARG A 202 -1.83 2.11 0.91
CA ARG A 202 -2.16 2.37 -0.50
C ARG A 202 -2.39 1.03 -1.21
N SER A 203 -3.15 1.05 -2.29
CA SER A 203 -3.33 -0.09 -3.17
C SER A 203 -1.99 -0.64 -3.67
N THR A 204 -1.80 -1.95 -3.55
CA THR A 204 -0.61 -2.67 -4.04
C THR A 204 -0.90 -3.53 -5.26
N THR A 205 -2.18 -3.75 -5.57
CA THR A 205 -2.66 -4.54 -6.71
C THR A 205 -3.03 -3.64 -7.88
N ILE A 206 -2.93 -4.18 -9.08
CA ILE A 206 -3.28 -3.50 -10.33
C ILE A 206 -4.79 -3.62 -10.55
N GLU A 207 -5.53 -2.55 -10.24
CA GLU A 207 -6.98 -2.50 -10.39
C GLU A 207 -7.37 -1.94 -11.77
N ILE A 208 -7.83 -2.79 -12.68
CA ILE A 208 -8.19 -2.43 -14.06
C ILE A 208 -9.47 -3.11 -14.53
N LEU A 209 -10.24 -2.41 -15.38
CA LEU A 209 -11.47 -2.93 -16.00
C LEU A 209 -11.58 -2.44 -17.45
N SER A 210 -12.11 -3.29 -18.32
CA SER A 210 -12.55 -2.91 -19.66
C SER A 210 -14.08 -3.02 -19.77
N THR A 211 -14.71 -1.95 -20.22
CA THR A 211 -16.13 -1.86 -20.57
C THR A 211 -16.35 -1.87 -22.08
N ALA A 212 -15.29 -2.01 -22.89
CA ALA A 212 -15.34 -1.97 -24.35
C ALA A 212 -16.25 -3.03 -25.01
N ARG A 213 -16.63 -4.07 -24.26
CA ARG A 213 -17.58 -5.12 -24.71
C ARG A 213 -18.98 -4.98 -24.11
N LEU A 214 -19.23 -3.94 -23.31
CA LEU A 214 -20.52 -3.67 -22.70
C LEU A 214 -21.34 -2.75 -23.60
N THR A 215 -22.66 -2.95 -23.61
CA THR A 215 -23.61 -2.09 -24.35
C THR A 215 -23.62 -0.66 -23.81
N ARG A 216 -23.32 -0.49 -22.51
CA ARG A 216 -23.20 0.82 -21.85
C ARG A 216 -21.87 0.89 -21.15
N ASP A 217 -21.18 2.01 -21.32
CA ASP A 217 -19.91 2.28 -20.65
C ASP A 217 -20.16 2.62 -19.18
N THR A 218 -20.32 1.59 -18.36
CA THR A 218 -20.62 1.72 -16.93
C THR A 218 -19.72 0.81 -16.13
N THR A 219 -19.14 1.34 -15.06
CA THR A 219 -18.32 0.58 -14.12
C THR A 219 -19.14 0.25 -12.88
N HIS A 220 -19.04 -1.00 -12.44
CA HIS A 220 -19.41 -1.47 -11.11
C HIS A 220 -18.27 -2.39 -10.68
N TYR A 221 -17.19 -1.81 -10.18
CA TYR A 221 -15.92 -2.50 -9.99
C TYR A 221 -15.62 -2.70 -8.52
N ARG A 222 -15.40 -3.96 -8.10
CA ARG A 222 -14.93 -4.25 -6.75
C ARG A 222 -13.45 -3.87 -6.62
N ILE A 223 -13.18 -2.73 -6.02
CA ILE A 223 -11.83 -2.18 -5.90
C ILE A 223 -11.01 -2.87 -4.81
N THR A 224 -11.66 -3.35 -3.75
CA THR A 224 -11.00 -4.08 -2.67
C THR A 224 -12.01 -4.85 -1.82
N THR A 225 -11.50 -5.79 -1.03
CA THR A 225 -12.26 -6.52 -0.01
C THR A 225 -11.53 -6.39 1.32
N ILE A 226 -12.21 -5.90 2.35
CA ILE A 226 -11.72 -5.98 3.73
C ILE A 226 -12.07 -7.37 4.27
N PRO A 227 -11.09 -8.21 4.66
CA PRO A 227 -11.38 -9.56 5.15
C PRO A 227 -12.31 -9.58 6.37
N ARG A 228 -13.05 -10.67 6.55
CA ARG A 228 -13.93 -10.85 7.72
C ARG A 228 -13.15 -10.65 9.03
N ALA A 229 -13.76 -9.92 9.96
CA ALA A 229 -13.20 -9.63 11.28
C ALA A 229 -11.82 -8.96 11.23
N ASP A 230 -11.50 -8.26 10.14
CA ASP A 230 -10.27 -7.48 10.02
C ASP A 230 -10.35 -6.20 10.88
N TRP A 231 -9.26 -5.92 11.58
CA TRP A 231 -9.10 -4.77 12.46
C TRP A 231 -9.24 -3.41 11.76
N LYS A 232 -9.07 -3.34 10.43
CA LYS A 232 -9.31 -2.14 9.61
C LYS A 232 -10.71 -1.56 9.79
N LEU A 233 -11.69 -2.39 10.13
CA LEU A 233 -13.06 -1.96 10.38
C LEU A 233 -13.42 -2.10 11.87
N SER A 234 -12.45 -1.95 12.77
CA SER A 234 -12.70 -2.01 14.22
C SER A 234 -13.47 -0.81 14.76
N VAL A 235 -13.23 0.40 14.25
CA VAL A 235 -13.94 1.63 14.64
C VAL A 235 -14.51 2.35 13.42
N LEU A 236 -13.64 2.96 12.62
CA LEU A 236 -14.00 3.74 11.45
C LEU A 236 -12.97 3.51 10.34
N TYR A 237 -13.44 3.17 9.15
CA TYR A 237 -12.64 2.96 7.96
C TYR A 237 -12.90 4.08 6.95
N SER A 238 -11.87 4.51 6.23
CA SER A 238 -11.99 5.43 5.10
C SER A 238 -11.24 4.88 3.90
N ILE A 239 -11.83 5.06 2.72
CA ILE A 239 -11.19 4.79 1.43
C ILE A 239 -11.37 5.99 0.51
N LEU A 240 -10.28 6.43 -0.11
CA LEU A 240 -10.24 7.40 -1.19
C LEU A 240 -9.88 6.66 -2.48
N ALA A 241 -10.87 6.43 -3.34
CA ALA A 241 -10.63 5.87 -4.66
C ALA A 241 -10.26 7.00 -5.65
N ARG A 242 -9.29 6.73 -6.51
CA ARG A 242 -8.88 7.57 -7.64
C ARG A 242 -9.09 6.78 -8.93
N GLN A 243 -9.78 7.37 -9.91
CA GLN A 243 -10.18 6.72 -11.15
C GLN A 243 -9.58 7.45 -12.35
N TYR A 244 -8.98 6.67 -13.25
CA TYR A 244 -8.31 7.14 -14.47
C TYR A 244 -8.91 6.45 -15.69
N SER A 245 -9.04 7.18 -16.80
CA SER A 245 -9.25 6.57 -18.11
C SER A 245 -7.91 6.36 -18.80
N ILE A 246 -7.70 5.15 -19.29
CA ILE A 246 -6.42 4.76 -19.88
C ILE A 246 -6.58 4.40 -21.36
N SER A 247 -5.48 4.36 -22.10
CA SER A 247 -5.45 3.81 -23.44
C SER A 247 -5.70 2.32 -23.46
N ARG A 248 -6.09 1.82 -24.63
CA ARG A 248 -6.12 0.38 -24.87
C ARG A 248 -4.72 -0.20 -24.68
N GLU A 249 -3.70 0.48 -25.19
CA GLU A 249 -2.29 0.09 -25.09
C GLU A 249 -1.82 0.05 -23.63
N GLY A 250 -2.24 1.02 -22.83
CA GLY A 250 -1.98 1.11 -21.39
C GLY A 250 -2.72 0.02 -20.61
N PHE A 251 -3.96 -0.29 -20.99
CA PHE A 251 -4.70 -1.42 -20.43
C PHE A 251 -4.02 -2.76 -20.74
N GLU A 252 -3.54 -2.94 -21.98
CA GLU A 252 -2.79 -4.12 -22.40
C GLU A 252 -1.45 -4.23 -21.66
N TYR A 253 -0.75 -3.12 -21.48
CA TYR A 253 0.48 -3.04 -20.68
C TYR A 253 0.24 -3.45 -19.22
N LEU A 254 -0.76 -2.85 -18.56
CA LEU A 254 -1.12 -3.18 -17.17
C LEU A 254 -1.64 -4.61 -17.04
N SER A 255 -2.37 -5.12 -18.02
CA SER A 255 -2.83 -6.51 -18.05
C SER A 255 -1.66 -7.49 -18.12
N LYS A 256 -0.62 -7.19 -18.92
CA LYS A 256 0.62 -7.99 -18.96
C LYS A 256 1.37 -7.89 -17.64
N MET A 257 1.49 -6.69 -17.07
CA MET A 257 2.14 -6.48 -15.78
C MET A 257 1.45 -7.28 -14.67
N LYS A 258 0.12 -7.17 -14.56
CA LYS A 258 -0.71 -7.91 -13.60
C LYS A 258 -0.49 -9.42 -13.71
N LYS A 259 -0.47 -9.97 -14.93
CA LYS A 259 -0.16 -11.38 -15.16
C LYS A 259 1.25 -11.76 -14.70
N ASN A 260 2.25 -10.92 -14.97
CA ASN A 260 3.64 -11.21 -14.61
C ASN A 260 3.91 -11.09 -13.09
N THR A 261 3.20 -10.22 -12.36
CA THR A 261 3.54 -9.87 -10.97
C THR A 261 2.60 -10.44 -9.92
N GLU A 262 1.34 -10.72 -10.27
CA GLU A 262 0.31 -11.18 -9.33
C GLU A 262 -0.05 -12.67 -9.49
N GLN A 263 0.57 -13.38 -10.45
CA GLN A 263 0.47 -14.83 -10.53
C GLN A 263 1.23 -15.46 -9.36
N THR A 264 0.58 -16.39 -8.66
CA THR A 264 1.10 -17.04 -7.44
C THR A 264 2.31 -17.96 -7.72
N GLY A 265 2.62 -18.23 -9.00
CA GLY A 265 3.76 -19.04 -9.41
C GLY A 265 3.43 -20.52 -9.37
N SER A 266 3.18 -21.10 -10.54
CA SER A 266 3.05 -22.53 -10.80
C SER A 266 4.05 -22.95 -11.88
N ILE A 267 4.47 -24.21 -11.88
CA ILE A 267 5.29 -24.79 -12.95
C ILE A 267 4.59 -24.77 -14.32
N PHE A 268 3.27 -24.51 -14.33
CA PHE A 268 2.45 -24.36 -15.53
C PHE A 268 2.06 -22.90 -15.82
N ASP A 269 2.55 -21.94 -15.03
CA ASP A 269 2.28 -20.53 -15.31
C ASP A 269 2.99 -20.11 -16.60
N ALA A 270 2.36 -19.20 -17.33
CA ALA A 270 2.95 -18.65 -18.54
C ALA A 270 4.26 -17.94 -18.16
N GLN A 271 5.30 -18.13 -18.97
CA GLN A 271 6.55 -17.39 -18.76
C GLN A 271 6.28 -15.88 -18.85
N PRO A 272 6.93 -15.06 -17.99
CA PRO A 272 6.76 -13.62 -18.02
C PRO A 272 7.01 -13.05 -19.42
N SER A 273 6.05 -12.32 -19.96
CA SER A 273 6.21 -11.66 -21.26
C SER A 273 6.96 -10.34 -21.12
N GLU A 274 7.73 -9.96 -22.13
CA GLU A 274 8.42 -8.67 -22.17
C GLU A 274 7.43 -7.49 -22.04
N LEU A 275 7.71 -6.59 -21.09
CA LEU A 275 6.92 -5.39 -20.83
C LEU A 275 7.48 -4.22 -21.65
N LYS A 276 7.08 -4.13 -22.92
CA LYS A 276 7.41 -2.97 -23.75
C LYS A 276 6.45 -1.81 -23.45
N GLY A 277 7.00 -0.74 -22.90
CA GLY A 277 6.31 0.51 -22.60
C GLY A 277 6.21 1.47 -23.78
N ASN A 278 5.76 2.70 -23.51
CA ASN A 278 5.73 3.80 -24.49
C ASN A 278 6.84 4.85 -24.27
N ILE A 279 7.83 4.54 -23.43
CA ILE A 279 8.96 5.41 -23.09
C ILE A 279 10.22 4.86 -23.77
N THR A 280 10.97 5.74 -24.42
CA THR A 280 12.19 5.39 -25.16
C THR A 280 13.33 6.32 -24.80
N CYS A 281 14.55 5.78 -24.72
CA CYS A 281 15.77 6.58 -24.64
C CYS A 281 16.11 7.13 -26.03
N VAL A 282 16.05 8.44 -26.20
CA VAL A 282 16.36 9.13 -27.48
C VAL A 282 17.86 9.05 -27.78
N THR A 283 18.68 9.11 -26.74
CA THR A 283 20.15 9.11 -26.84
C THR A 283 20.70 7.72 -27.17
N ASN A 284 20.00 6.65 -26.74
CA ASN A 284 20.33 5.26 -27.03
C ASN A 284 19.05 4.41 -27.21
N PRO A 285 18.50 4.30 -28.43
CA PRO A 285 17.25 3.59 -28.68
C PRO A 285 17.26 2.09 -28.35
N ALA A 286 18.44 1.48 -28.22
CA ALA A 286 18.58 0.08 -27.83
C ALA A 286 18.48 -0.15 -26.31
N GLU A 287 18.49 0.92 -25.51
CA GLU A 287 18.39 0.84 -24.06
C GLU A 287 16.94 0.59 -23.60
N PRO A 288 16.68 -0.51 -22.88
CA PRO A 288 15.38 -0.78 -22.28
C PRO A 288 14.98 0.29 -21.26
N VAL A 289 13.69 0.63 -21.26
CA VAL A 289 13.04 1.48 -20.26
C VAL A 289 11.74 0.81 -19.88
N ILE A 290 11.46 0.71 -18.59
CA ILE A 290 10.24 0.08 -18.08
C ILE A 290 9.30 1.20 -17.64
N GLY A 291 8.07 1.18 -18.14
CA GLY A 291 7.06 2.17 -17.78
C GLY A 291 6.13 2.49 -18.94
N PHE A 292 4.89 2.84 -18.61
CA PHE A 292 3.92 3.30 -19.59
C PHE A 292 3.28 4.57 -19.06
N MET A 293 3.46 5.67 -19.79
CA MET A 293 2.88 6.95 -19.43
C MET A 293 1.48 7.10 -20.02
N GLU A 294 0.56 7.63 -19.23
CA GLU A 294 -0.78 8.04 -19.66
C GLU A 294 -1.00 9.52 -19.38
N VAL A 295 -1.91 10.13 -20.14
CA VAL A 295 -2.39 11.50 -19.93
C VAL A 295 -3.91 11.43 -19.75
N SER A 296 -4.37 11.58 -18.51
CA SER A 296 -5.79 11.46 -18.15
C SER A 296 -6.15 12.49 -17.10
N ASP A 297 -7.39 12.94 -17.05
CA ASP A 297 -7.88 13.53 -15.81
C ASP A 297 -8.18 12.41 -14.79
N MET A 298 -8.06 12.78 -13.52
CA MET A 298 -8.30 11.90 -12.39
C MET A 298 -9.47 12.44 -11.57
N HIS A 299 -10.45 11.57 -11.33
CA HIS A 299 -11.53 11.85 -10.40
C HIS A 299 -11.35 11.01 -9.14
N SER A 300 -11.62 11.60 -7.99
CA SER A 300 -11.51 10.91 -6.71
C SER A 300 -12.73 11.12 -5.84
N LYS A 301 -13.02 10.13 -5.00
CA LYS A 301 -14.11 10.17 -4.03
C LYS A 301 -13.69 9.46 -2.76
N ARG A 302 -13.96 10.08 -1.61
CA ARG A 302 -13.72 9.50 -0.29
C ARG A 302 -15.04 9.15 0.37
N ILE A 303 -15.09 7.98 1.00
CA ILE A 303 -16.18 7.61 1.91
C ILE A 303 -15.62 7.19 3.27
N PHE A 304 -16.53 7.09 4.24
CA PHE A 304 -16.28 6.57 5.57
C PHE A 304 -17.29 5.47 5.88
N ILE A 305 -16.81 4.39 6.49
CA ILE A 305 -17.59 3.21 6.86
C ILE A 305 -17.38 2.98 8.35
N LYS A 306 -18.41 3.20 9.15
CA LYS A 306 -18.41 2.90 10.58
C LYS A 306 -18.60 1.41 10.81
N ASN A 307 -17.94 0.84 11.81
CA ASN A 307 -18.14 -0.55 12.23
C ASN A 307 -19.63 -0.88 12.43
N SER A 308 -20.41 0.04 13.01
CA SER A 308 -21.85 -0.12 13.25
C SER A 308 -22.70 -0.32 11.99
N GLN A 309 -22.21 0.12 10.82
CA GLN A 309 -22.88 -0.10 9.53
C GLN A 309 -22.69 -1.53 9.00
N VAL A 310 -21.77 -2.31 9.58
CA VAL A 310 -21.36 -3.64 9.09
C VAL A 310 -21.52 -4.69 10.21
N THR A 311 -22.64 -4.63 10.92
CA THR A 311 -22.89 -5.45 12.11
C THR A 311 -23.42 -6.86 11.74
N PRO A 312 -23.01 -7.95 12.42
CA PRO A 312 -21.85 -8.04 13.32
C PRO A 312 -20.53 -8.13 12.54
N TRP A 313 -19.53 -7.31 12.86
CA TRP A 313 -18.20 -7.40 12.21
C TRP A 313 -17.29 -8.44 12.89
N GLY A 314 -17.26 -8.42 14.23
CA GLY A 314 -16.63 -9.48 15.03
C GLY A 314 -15.10 -9.42 15.12
N TYR A 315 -14.46 -8.29 14.83
CA TYR A 315 -13.04 -8.12 15.16
C TYR A 315 -12.85 -8.09 16.69
N LEU A 316 -11.89 -8.88 17.17
CA LEU A 316 -11.44 -8.87 18.56
C LEU A 316 -9.91 -9.00 18.57
N GLN A 317 -9.23 -8.04 19.20
CA GLN A 317 -7.80 -8.19 19.46
C GLN A 317 -7.59 -9.26 20.53
N GLN A 318 -6.80 -10.29 20.21
CA GLN A 318 -6.46 -11.36 21.16
C GLN A 318 -5.49 -10.83 22.21
N CYS A 319 -6.02 -10.41 23.36
CA CYS A 319 -5.25 -9.94 24.50
C CYS A 319 -5.64 -10.72 25.74
N ILE A 320 -4.64 -11.21 26.49
CA ILE A 320 -4.83 -12.02 27.68
C ILE A 320 -4.49 -11.17 28.90
N LEU A 321 -5.46 -11.01 29.80
CA LEU A 321 -5.23 -10.41 31.10
C LEU A 321 -4.76 -11.47 32.10
N THR A 322 -3.62 -11.22 32.74
CA THR A 322 -3.09 -12.08 33.81
C THR A 322 -3.06 -11.29 35.12
N SER A 323 -3.58 -11.88 36.21
CA SER A 323 -3.58 -11.19 37.51
C SER A 323 -2.24 -11.42 38.22
N LEU A 324 -1.55 -10.34 38.54
CA LEU A 324 -0.25 -10.36 39.21
C LEU A 324 -0.33 -9.73 40.60
N VAL A 325 0.40 -10.29 41.56
CA VAL A 325 0.53 -9.72 42.91
C VAL A 325 1.34 -8.42 42.84
N ASN A 326 0.86 -7.37 43.50
CA ASN A 326 1.52 -6.07 43.54
C ASN A 326 2.69 -6.04 44.53
N ASN A 327 3.74 -6.80 44.22
CA ASN A 327 5.01 -6.73 44.94
C ASN A 327 6.21 -6.76 43.97
N PRO A 328 7.36 -6.19 44.37
CA PRO A 328 8.54 -6.12 43.52
C PRO A 328 9.04 -7.46 42.97
N ASP A 329 8.99 -8.53 43.77
CA ASP A 329 9.51 -9.84 43.37
C ASP A 329 8.64 -10.50 42.30
N SER A 330 7.31 -10.42 42.43
CA SER A 330 6.37 -10.96 41.44
C SER A 330 6.48 -10.19 40.11
N ILE A 331 6.61 -8.87 40.17
CA ILE A 331 6.78 -8.00 38.98
C ILE A 331 8.08 -8.33 38.24
N ARG A 332 9.19 -8.46 38.97
CA ARG A 332 10.49 -8.84 38.39
C ARG A 332 10.45 -10.24 37.80
N ASN A 333 9.90 -11.21 38.53
CA ASN A 333 9.82 -12.60 38.06
C ASN A 333 8.94 -12.75 36.82
N ALA A 334 7.91 -11.91 36.67
CA ALA A 334 7.06 -11.87 35.49
C ALA A 334 7.67 -11.09 34.31
N GLY A 335 8.85 -10.48 34.46
CA GLY A 335 9.51 -9.74 33.39
C GLY A 335 8.89 -8.38 33.08
N PHE A 336 8.33 -7.69 34.08
CA PHE A 336 7.70 -6.36 33.93
C PHE A 336 6.59 -6.29 32.85
N PRO A 337 5.56 -7.15 32.92
CA PRO A 337 4.44 -7.06 31.99
C PRO A 337 3.69 -5.74 32.18
N SER A 338 2.98 -5.24 31.16
CA SER A 338 2.34 -3.93 31.24
C SER A 338 1.17 -3.94 32.24
N PRO A 339 1.16 -3.06 33.26
CA PRO A 339 0.06 -2.95 34.21
C PRO A 339 -1.15 -2.27 33.56
N VAL A 340 -2.35 -2.80 33.77
CA VAL A 340 -3.60 -2.29 33.17
C VAL A 340 -4.46 -1.60 34.21
N THR A 341 -5.03 -2.37 35.13
CA THR A 341 -6.01 -1.90 36.12
C THR A 341 -5.99 -2.81 37.35
N PRO A 342 -6.40 -2.36 38.54
CA PRO A 342 -6.47 -3.23 39.72
C PRO A 342 -7.39 -4.42 39.46
N SER A 343 -6.98 -5.59 39.96
CA SER A 343 -7.82 -6.79 40.01
C SER A 343 -8.30 -7.07 41.44
N GLU A 344 -7.56 -6.61 42.44
CA GLU A 344 -7.91 -6.72 43.85
C GLU A 344 -7.30 -5.56 44.64
N THR A 345 -8.10 -4.92 45.50
CA THR A 345 -7.66 -3.86 46.42
C THR A 345 -7.95 -4.24 47.86
N SER A 346 -7.12 -3.75 48.79
CA SER A 346 -7.29 -3.94 50.23
C SER A 346 -8.54 -3.21 50.71
N PRO A 347 -9.48 -3.89 51.40
CA PRO A 347 -10.69 -3.25 51.92
C PRO A 347 -10.45 -2.15 52.95
N VAL A 348 -9.27 -2.16 53.61
CA VAL A 348 -8.96 -1.24 54.72
C VAL A 348 -8.11 -0.06 54.26
N SER A 349 -7.11 -0.31 53.42
CA SER A 349 -6.14 0.70 52.99
C SER A 349 -6.36 1.21 51.57
N SER A 350 -7.29 0.61 50.82
CA SER A 350 -7.48 0.83 49.38
C SER A 350 -6.21 0.60 48.54
N ALA A 351 -5.20 -0.05 49.10
CA ALA A 351 -3.97 -0.38 48.41
C ALA A 351 -4.22 -1.47 47.37
N ILE A 352 -3.59 -1.34 46.19
CA ILE A 352 -3.65 -2.36 45.14
C ILE A 352 -2.90 -3.61 45.63
N VAL A 353 -3.61 -4.72 45.81
CA VAL A 353 -3.05 -6.01 46.23
C VAL A 353 -2.67 -6.83 44.99
N ARG A 354 -3.53 -6.81 43.96
CA ARG A 354 -3.28 -7.45 42.68
C ARG A 354 -3.73 -6.54 41.54
N PHE A 355 -3.17 -6.73 40.36
CA PHE A 355 -3.51 -5.97 39.16
C PHE A 355 -3.48 -6.85 37.92
N TRP A 356 -4.31 -6.49 36.94
CA TRP A 356 -4.29 -7.12 35.63
C TRP A 356 -3.10 -6.62 34.82
N THR A 357 -2.43 -7.54 34.14
CA THR A 357 -1.32 -7.25 33.23
C THR A 357 -1.59 -7.86 31.86
N THR A 358 -0.95 -7.29 30.84
CA THR A 358 -1.03 -7.77 29.45
C THR A 358 0.25 -7.41 28.70
N ASP A 359 0.36 -7.87 27.46
CA ASP A 359 1.38 -7.42 26.52
C ASP A 359 1.20 -5.93 26.16
N ILE A 360 2.30 -5.21 25.97
CA ILE A 360 2.29 -3.78 25.66
C ILE A 360 1.48 -3.44 24.39
N THR A 361 1.41 -4.33 23.41
CA THR A 361 0.61 -4.16 22.17
C THR A 361 -0.91 -4.09 22.42
N CYS A 362 -1.37 -4.48 23.61
CA CYS A 362 -2.76 -4.43 24.03
C CYS A 362 -3.16 -3.12 24.72
N ILE A 363 -2.19 -2.30 25.13
CA ILE A 363 -2.43 -0.99 25.76
C ILE A 363 -1.82 0.20 25.00
N ASP A 364 -0.87 -0.07 24.10
CA ASP A 364 -0.18 0.95 23.32
C ASP A 364 -0.44 0.73 21.81
N CYS A 365 -1.36 1.51 21.25
CA CYS A 365 -1.70 1.41 19.84
C CYS A 365 -0.58 1.94 18.93
N THR A 366 0.36 2.73 19.46
CA THR A 366 1.43 3.37 18.69
C THR A 366 2.46 2.37 18.15
N LEU A 367 2.45 1.14 18.67
CA LEU A 367 3.24 0.04 18.14
C LEU A 367 2.74 -0.46 16.77
N ARG A 368 1.52 -0.07 16.36
CA ARG A 368 0.89 -0.46 15.08
C ARG A 368 0.43 0.73 14.24
N GLY A 369 0.35 1.93 14.81
CA GLY A 369 -0.14 3.11 14.11
C GLY A 369 0.36 4.40 14.73
N THR A 370 -0.29 5.51 14.39
CA THR A 370 0.07 6.84 14.87
C THR A 370 -1.09 7.50 15.63
N LEU A 371 -0.75 8.34 16.61
CA LEU A 371 -1.71 9.21 17.32
C LEU A 371 -2.13 10.41 16.45
N THR A 372 -1.43 10.67 15.34
CA THR A 372 -1.74 11.78 14.44
C THR A 372 -3.02 11.48 13.66
N LYS A 373 -4.12 12.13 14.07
CA LYS A 373 -5.39 12.10 13.35
C LYS A 373 -5.21 12.68 11.94
N PRO A 374 -5.61 11.96 10.87
CA PRO A 374 -5.57 12.49 9.51
C PRO A 374 -6.43 13.75 9.36
N THR A 375 -5.97 14.73 8.57
CA THR A 375 -6.66 16.03 8.42
C THR A 375 -8.05 15.92 7.78
N PHE A 376 -8.29 14.87 7.00
CA PHE A 376 -9.60 14.60 6.38
C PHE A 376 -10.54 13.79 7.29
N TRP A 377 -10.08 13.34 8.45
CA TRP A 377 -10.84 12.46 9.34
C TRP A 377 -11.93 13.26 10.09
N PRO A 378 -13.19 12.78 10.12
CA PRO A 378 -14.34 13.53 10.64
C PRO A 378 -14.30 13.79 12.14
#